data_AF-A0A3D5WKS7-F1
#
_entry.id   AF-A0A3D5WKS7-F1
#
_cell.length_a   1.000
_cell.length_b   1.000
_cell.length_c   1.000
_cell.angle_alpha   90.00
_cell.angle_beta   90.00
_cell.angle_gamma   90.00
#
_symmetry.space_group_name_H-M   'P 1'
#
loop_
_entity.id
_entity.type
_entity.pdbx_description
1 polymer ?
#
loop_
_entity_poly.entity_id
_entity_poly.type
_entity_poly.pdbx_seq_one_letter_code
_entity_poly.pdbx_strand_id
1 'polypeptide(L)'
;MENVFQEIRSGNMKVQPELIDVLFRGLDALEGYLANILESADEGTEDNEEIINTLNSIADKAKGGTGEVPVPTPTAAPSDDKSAASDGNKAKYENIRISDYEKATFEKAKEENLNILGITVYLQDSCILKAARAFLVFKCLEELGEVMKAEPNVQDIEDEKFDYDFSLVYFTKESAEKVKAAIENVSEIKE
;
A
#
# COMPACT_ATOMS: atom_id res chain seq x y z
N MET A 1 5.01 12.93 13.50
CA MET A 1 4.71 12.66 12.07
C MET A 1 4.50 11.18 11.79
N GLU A 2 5.40 10.30 12.22
CA GLU A 2 5.31 8.84 11.99
C GLU A 2 3.97 8.22 12.41
N ASN A 3 3.46 8.53 13.60
CA ASN A 3 2.15 8.04 14.06
C ASN A 3 1.01 8.40 13.09
N VAL A 4 1.05 9.60 12.50
CA VAL A 4 0.02 10.04 11.55
C VAL A 4 0.13 9.26 10.25
N PHE A 5 1.35 9.03 9.75
CA PHE A 5 1.58 8.16 8.60
C PHE A 5 1.14 6.72 8.84
N GLN A 6 1.32 6.21 10.06
CA GLN A 6 0.87 4.87 10.43
C GLN A 6 -0.66 4.76 10.39
N GLU A 7 -1.40 5.75 10.89
CA GLU A 7 -2.88 5.75 10.84
C GLU A 7 -3.41 5.89 9.41
N ILE A 8 -2.73 6.64 8.53
CA ILE A 8 -3.04 6.70 7.09
C ILE A 8 -2.80 5.34 6.43
N ARG A 9 -1.63 4.73 6.67
CA ARG A 9 -1.24 3.42 6.11
C ARG A 9 -2.17 2.30 6.58
N SER A 10 -2.64 2.38 7.82
CA SER A 10 -3.56 1.41 8.42
C SER A 10 -5.02 1.62 7.99
N GLY A 11 -5.33 2.67 7.21
CA GLY A 11 -6.69 2.98 6.77
C GLY A 11 -7.61 3.57 7.85
N ASN A 12 -7.08 3.79 9.05
CA ASN A 12 -7.81 4.39 10.19
C ASN A 12 -8.02 5.90 10.01
N MET A 13 -7.28 6.52 9.09
CA MET A 13 -7.30 7.96 8.86
C MET A 13 -7.33 8.28 7.37
N LYS A 14 -8.28 9.13 6.96
CA LYS A 14 -8.32 9.67 5.59
C LYS A 14 -7.43 10.90 5.48
N VAL A 15 -6.67 10.97 4.39
CA VAL A 15 -5.84 12.13 4.06
C VAL A 15 -6.75 13.32 3.76
N GLN A 16 -6.51 14.44 4.45
CA GLN A 16 -7.21 15.71 4.24
C GLN A 16 -6.20 16.78 3.81
N PRO A 17 -6.62 17.83 3.06
CA PRO A 17 -5.73 18.90 2.64
C PRO A 17 -4.95 19.54 3.80
N GLU A 18 -5.63 19.77 4.94
CA GLU A 18 -5.03 20.30 6.17
C GLU A 18 -3.88 19.42 6.70
N LEU A 19 -3.97 18.10 6.56
CA LEU A 19 -2.91 17.19 6.97
C LEU A 19 -1.68 17.30 6.05
N ILE A 20 -1.90 17.45 4.74
CA ILE A 20 -0.81 17.62 3.77
C ILE A 20 -0.04 18.90 4.07
N ASP A 21 -0.73 20.01 4.33
CA ASP A 21 -0.11 21.30 4.67
C ASP A 21 0.75 21.19 5.94
N VAL A 22 0.28 20.47 6.95
CA VAL A 22 1.01 20.28 8.21
C VAL A 22 2.22 19.35 8.03
N LEU A 23 2.13 18.34 7.15
CA LEU A 23 3.26 17.47 6.82
C LEU A 23 4.36 18.24 6.06
N PHE A 24 4.00 19.13 5.14
CA PHE A 24 4.97 19.99 4.46
C PHE A 24 5.66 20.96 5.43
N ARG A 25 4.91 21.60 6.33
CA ARG A 25 5.51 22.43 7.39
C ARG A 25 6.45 21.63 8.29
N GLY A 26 6.10 20.37 8.59
CA GLY A 26 6.96 19.45 9.34
C GLY A 26 8.24 19.08 8.58
N LEU A 27 8.16 18.88 7.26
CA LEU A 27 9.31 18.65 6.40
C LEU A 27 10.24 19.87 6.38
N ASP A 28 9.68 21.08 6.19
CA ASP A 28 10.43 22.34 6.19
C ASP A 28 11.19 22.53 7.52
N ALA A 29 10.55 22.18 8.65
CA ALA A 29 11.18 22.24 9.97
C ALA A 29 12.35 21.25 10.11
N LEU A 30 12.23 20.03 9.56
CA LEU A 30 13.32 19.05 9.55
C LEU A 30 14.49 19.49 8.68
N GLU A 31 14.22 20.12 7.53
CA GLU A 31 15.27 20.72 6.68
C GLU A 31 15.98 21.86 7.41
N GLY A 32 15.25 22.69 8.15
CA GLY A 32 15.80 23.75 9.00
C GLY A 32 16.70 23.19 10.11
N TYR A 33 16.25 22.16 10.83
CA TYR A 33 17.06 21.48 11.84
C TYR A 33 18.34 20.88 11.25
N LEU A 34 18.24 20.22 10.09
CA LEU A 34 19.41 19.67 9.40
C LEU A 34 20.41 20.77 9.05
N ALA A 35 19.95 21.91 8.55
CA ALA A 35 20.79 23.06 8.22
C ALA A 35 21.48 23.63 9.47
N ASN A 36 20.74 23.81 10.58
CA ASN A 36 21.28 24.30 11.84
C ASN A 36 22.35 23.37 12.43
N ILE A 37 22.11 22.06 12.39
CA ILE A 37 23.07 21.05 12.86
C ILE A 37 24.33 21.05 11.99
N LEU A 38 24.18 21.19 10.67
CA LEU A 38 25.33 21.23 9.75
C LEU A 38 26.18 22.50 9.92
N GLU A 39 25.55 23.64 10.21
CA GLU A 39 26.24 24.93 10.33
C GLU A 39 26.81 25.19 11.72
N SER A 40 26.06 24.83 12.76
CA SER A 40 26.35 25.22 14.15
C SER A 40 26.52 24.05 15.12
N ALA A 41 26.31 22.81 14.66
CA ALA A 41 26.25 21.60 15.50
C ALA A 41 25.22 21.71 16.65
N ASP A 42 24.22 22.57 16.49
CA ASP A 42 23.14 22.85 17.42
C ASP A 42 21.81 22.71 16.70
N GLU A 43 20.79 22.23 17.40
CA GLU A 43 19.45 22.02 16.83
C GLU A 43 18.68 23.36 16.69
N GLY A 44 19.19 24.46 17.23
CA GLY A 44 18.51 25.74 17.26
C GLY A 44 17.43 25.79 18.34
N THR A 45 16.75 26.94 18.47
CA THR A 45 15.77 27.21 19.53
C THR A 45 14.32 27.17 19.05
N GLU A 46 14.09 26.73 17.81
CA GLU A 46 12.73 26.64 17.27
C GLU A 46 12.11 25.33 17.74
N ASP A 47 11.19 25.39 18.71
CA ASP A 47 10.57 24.19 19.32
C ASP A 47 9.47 23.57 18.45
N ASN A 48 9.11 24.20 17.32
CA ASN A 48 8.08 23.74 16.38
C ASN A 48 6.75 23.30 17.05
N GLU A 49 6.43 23.88 18.22
CA GLU A 49 5.29 23.47 19.06
C GLU A 49 3.96 23.54 18.32
N GLU A 50 3.78 24.53 17.44
CA GLU A 50 2.56 24.65 16.63
C GLU A 50 2.36 23.46 15.69
N ILE A 51 3.43 22.96 15.08
CA ILE A 51 3.41 21.81 14.17
C ILE A 51 3.10 20.54 14.97
N ILE A 52 3.74 20.37 16.12
CA ILE A 52 3.54 19.23 17.03
C ILE A 52 2.09 19.19 17.54
N ASN A 53 1.58 20.33 18.01
CA ASN A 53 0.21 20.45 18.53
C ASN A 53 -0.84 20.19 17.44
N THR A 54 -0.59 20.64 16.21
CA THR A 54 -1.50 20.41 15.09
C THR A 54 -1.48 18.95 14.65
N LEU A 55 -0.31 18.31 14.56
CA LEU A 55 -0.18 16.88 14.26
C LEU A 55 -0.88 16.00 15.31
N ASN A 56 -0.71 16.32 16.60
CA ASN A 56 -1.38 15.59 17.69
C ASN A 56 -2.90 15.79 17.64
N SER A 57 -3.36 17.02 17.39
CA SER A 57 -4.81 17.30 17.24
C SER A 57 -5.43 16.53 16.07
N ILE A 58 -4.69 16.42 14.96
CA ILE A 58 -5.13 15.66 13.78
C ILE A 58 -5.15 14.16 14.11
N ALA A 59 -4.14 13.62 14.78
CA ALA A 59 -4.09 12.23 15.25
C ALA A 59 -5.21 11.89 16.26
N ASP A 60 -5.52 12.81 17.18
CA ASP A 60 -6.57 12.62 18.19
C ASP A 60 -7.98 12.71 17.58
N LYS A 61 -8.19 13.57 16.58
CA LYS A 61 -9.44 13.59 15.80
C LYS A 61 -9.68 12.28 15.05
N ALA A 62 -8.63 11.53 14.71
CA ALA A 62 -8.77 10.19 14.12
C ALA A 62 -9.13 9.12 15.16
N LYS A 63 -8.81 9.33 16.45
CA LYS A 63 -9.06 8.38 17.55
C LYS A 63 -10.32 8.70 18.37
N GLY A 64 -10.77 9.95 18.40
CA GLY A 64 -11.88 10.44 19.21
C GLY A 64 -13.07 10.92 18.38
N GLY A 65 -13.94 9.99 17.99
CA GLY A 65 -15.25 10.28 17.39
C GLY A 65 -16.35 9.42 18.00
N THR A 66 -16.96 9.88 19.09
CA THR A 66 -18.28 9.39 19.56
C THR A 66 -19.32 10.49 19.40
N GLY A 67 -20.37 10.18 18.63
CA GLY A 67 -21.61 10.96 18.45
C GLY A 67 -21.81 11.33 16.97
N GLU A 68 -22.80 10.85 16.22
CA GLU A 68 -24.08 10.21 16.52
C GLU A 68 -24.36 9.05 15.56
N VAL A 69 -25.02 8.05 16.12
CA VAL A 69 -25.63 6.92 15.42
C VAL A 69 -26.99 7.39 14.88
N PRO A 70 -27.31 7.23 13.59
CA PRO A 70 -28.66 6.91 13.17
C PRO A 70 -28.75 5.39 13.12
N VAL A 71 -29.57 4.86 14.02
CA VAL A 71 -30.02 3.47 14.01
C VAL A 71 -30.77 3.18 12.70
N PRO A 72 -30.53 2.04 12.05
CA PRO A 72 -31.58 1.36 11.32
C PRO A 72 -32.13 0.23 12.21
N THR A 73 -33.42 0.32 12.48
CA THR A 73 -34.24 -0.71 13.10
C THR A 73 -34.26 -2.01 12.27
N PRO A 74 -34.47 -3.16 12.91
CA PRO A 74 -34.47 -4.47 12.28
C PRO A 74 -35.79 -4.73 11.57
N THR A 75 -35.75 -5.12 10.30
CA THR A 75 -36.86 -5.85 9.65
C THR A 75 -36.31 -6.74 8.55
N ALA A 76 -36.44 -8.04 8.84
CA ALA A 76 -36.65 -9.17 7.94
C ALA A 76 -35.87 -9.24 6.62
N ALA A 77 -35.03 -10.28 6.53
CA ALA A 77 -34.74 -10.99 5.29
C ALA A 77 -36.04 -11.29 4.50
N PRO A 78 -35.93 -11.44 3.18
CA PRO A 78 -35.74 -12.79 2.68
C PRO A 78 -34.53 -12.91 1.76
N SER A 79 -33.78 -13.99 2.02
CA SER A 79 -33.06 -14.83 1.08
C SER A 79 -32.98 -14.37 -0.39
N ASP A 80 -31.74 -14.12 -0.82
CA ASP A 80 -31.16 -14.86 -1.94
C ASP A 80 -29.74 -15.28 -1.54
N ASP A 81 -29.70 -16.43 -0.88
CA ASP A 81 -28.52 -17.27 -0.70
C ASP A 81 -28.38 -18.11 -1.99
N LYS A 82 -27.45 -17.67 -2.84
CA LYS A 82 -26.77 -18.40 -3.91
C LYS A 82 -25.69 -17.43 -4.41
N SER A 83 -24.39 -17.69 -4.30
CA SER A 83 -23.65 -18.92 -4.49
C SER A 83 -22.28 -18.68 -3.83
N ALA A 84 -21.74 -19.54 -2.98
CA ALA A 84 -20.99 -20.72 -3.42
C ALA A 84 -20.72 -20.76 -4.94
N ALA A 85 -19.71 -20.02 -5.39
CA ALA A 85 -18.89 -20.34 -6.56
C ALA A 85 -17.46 -20.07 -6.08
N SER A 86 -16.57 -21.04 -5.85
CA SER A 86 -16.08 -22.01 -6.83
C SER A 86 -15.95 -21.42 -8.22
N ASP A 87 -15.13 -20.39 -8.35
CA ASP A 87 -14.44 -20.04 -9.59
C ASP A 87 -12.95 -19.97 -9.19
N GLY A 88 -12.07 -20.87 -9.61
CA GLY A 88 -11.80 -21.16 -11.02
C GLY A 88 -10.99 -20.03 -11.67
N ASN A 89 -11.11 -18.79 -11.19
CA ASN A 89 -10.38 -17.65 -11.71
C ASN A 89 -9.09 -17.43 -10.91
N LYS A 90 -7.99 -17.94 -11.45
CA LYS A 90 -6.64 -17.78 -10.87
C LYS A 90 -6.15 -16.33 -10.89
N ALA A 91 -6.76 -15.47 -11.70
CA ALA A 91 -6.37 -14.08 -11.92
C ALA A 91 -6.97 -13.11 -10.88
N LYS A 92 -6.60 -13.25 -9.59
CA LYS A 92 -7.07 -12.35 -8.53
C LYS A 92 -6.64 -10.88 -8.72
N TYR A 93 -5.65 -10.61 -9.58
CA TYR A 93 -5.23 -9.27 -9.98
C TYR A 93 -6.35 -8.46 -10.65
N GLU A 94 -7.39 -9.10 -11.21
CA GLU A 94 -8.53 -8.40 -11.83
C GLU A 94 -9.36 -7.61 -10.80
N ASN A 95 -9.27 -7.96 -9.53
CA ASN A 95 -9.96 -7.26 -8.46
C ASN A 95 -9.23 -5.99 -8.00
N ILE A 96 -7.97 -5.80 -8.43
CA ILE A 96 -7.18 -4.64 -8.06
C ILE A 96 -7.80 -3.40 -8.69
N ARG A 97 -8.38 -2.54 -7.85
CA ARG A 97 -8.99 -1.28 -8.30
C ARG A 97 -7.93 -0.23 -8.55
N ILE A 98 -7.94 0.29 -9.78
CA ILE A 98 -7.14 1.45 -10.19
C ILE A 98 -7.97 2.71 -10.02
N SER A 99 -7.47 3.63 -9.20
CA SER A 99 -8.00 4.94 -8.93
C SER A 99 -7.61 5.94 -10.02
N ASP A 100 -8.31 7.09 -10.08
CA ASP A 100 -8.05 8.12 -11.07
C ASP A 100 -6.64 8.75 -10.96
N TYR A 101 -6.04 8.72 -9.77
CA TYR A 101 -4.68 9.22 -9.55
C TYR A 101 -3.62 8.32 -10.21
N GLU A 102 -3.91 7.03 -10.31
CA GLU A 102 -3.01 6.03 -10.89
C GLU A 102 -3.07 6.07 -12.43
N LYS A 103 -4.12 6.66 -13.03
CA LYS A 103 -4.26 6.76 -14.49
C LYS A 103 -3.08 7.47 -15.17
N ALA A 104 -2.56 8.54 -14.55
CA ALA A 104 -1.40 9.26 -15.09
C ALA A 104 -0.16 8.36 -15.19
N THR A 105 0.04 7.46 -14.21
CA THR A 105 1.13 6.49 -14.21
C THR A 105 0.95 5.43 -15.31
N PHE A 106 -0.28 4.97 -15.54
CA PHE A 106 -0.58 4.05 -16.64
C PHE A 106 -0.42 4.71 -18.02
N GLU A 107 -0.79 5.99 -18.16
CA GLU A 107 -0.57 6.75 -19.39
C GLU A 107 0.92 6.91 -19.68
N LYS A 108 1.72 7.30 -18.67
CA LYS A 108 3.18 7.37 -18.77
C LYS A 108 3.80 6.02 -19.15
N ALA A 109 3.34 4.92 -18.53
CA ALA A 109 3.81 3.58 -18.86
C ALA A 109 3.52 3.22 -20.32
N LYS A 110 2.36 3.60 -20.86
CA LYS A 110 2.02 3.42 -22.28
C LYS A 110 2.88 4.29 -23.20
N GLU A 111 3.14 5.55 -22.84
CA GLU A 111 4.02 6.44 -23.60
C GLU A 111 5.46 5.88 -23.68
N GLU A 112 5.94 5.29 -22.58
CA GLU A 112 7.23 4.62 -22.50
C GLU A 112 7.25 3.22 -23.16
N ASN A 113 6.15 2.80 -23.80
CA ASN A 113 5.95 1.48 -24.41
C ASN A 113 6.24 0.32 -23.44
N LEU A 114 5.87 0.49 -22.17
CA LEU A 114 5.94 -0.56 -21.15
C LEU A 114 4.74 -1.51 -21.29
N ASN A 115 5.00 -2.79 -21.09
CA ASN A 115 3.99 -3.82 -20.90
C ASN A 115 3.39 -3.68 -19.50
N ILE A 116 2.06 -3.68 -19.45
CA ILE A 116 1.29 -3.65 -18.20
C ILE A 116 0.75 -5.05 -17.94
N LEU A 117 1.21 -5.66 -16.86
CA LEU A 117 0.88 -7.03 -16.50
C LEU A 117 0.16 -7.07 -15.15
N GLY A 118 -0.94 -7.82 -15.10
CA GLY A 118 -1.53 -8.27 -13.85
C GLY A 118 -0.95 -9.63 -13.48
N ILE A 119 -0.45 -9.77 -12.26
CA ILE A 119 0.22 -10.97 -11.79
C ILE A 119 -0.46 -11.38 -10.48
N THR A 120 -0.86 -12.65 -10.38
CA THR A 120 -1.26 -13.25 -9.11
C THR A 120 -0.29 -14.38 -8.83
N VAL A 121 0.34 -14.34 -7.67
CA VAL A 121 1.34 -15.32 -7.25
C VAL A 121 0.71 -16.19 -6.19
N TYR A 122 0.76 -17.51 -6.39
CA TYR A 122 0.35 -18.49 -5.39
C TYR A 122 1.58 -19.17 -4.79
N LEU A 123 1.66 -19.14 -3.47
CA LEU A 123 2.63 -19.88 -2.69
C LEU A 123 2.18 -21.34 -2.53
N GLN A 124 3.13 -22.23 -2.33
CA GLN A 124 2.82 -23.59 -1.91
C GLN A 124 2.25 -23.60 -0.49
N ASP A 125 1.26 -24.46 -0.26
CA ASP A 125 0.59 -24.64 1.04
C ASP A 125 1.60 -25.03 2.16
N SER A 126 2.76 -25.58 1.78
CA SER A 126 3.87 -25.94 2.68
C SER A 126 4.84 -24.80 3.02
N CYS A 127 4.67 -23.60 2.43
CA CYS A 127 5.59 -22.48 2.65
C CYS A 127 5.45 -21.93 4.09
N ILE A 128 6.53 -22.00 4.86
CA ILE A 128 6.55 -21.61 6.27
C ILE A 128 6.78 -20.10 6.44
N LEU A 129 7.60 -19.49 5.59
CA LEU A 129 8.01 -18.08 5.70
C LEU A 129 7.47 -17.29 4.50
N LYS A 130 6.18 -16.97 4.54
CA LYS A 130 5.44 -16.43 3.40
C LYS A 130 5.91 -15.03 3.04
N ALA A 131 6.14 -14.18 4.04
CA ALA A 131 6.67 -12.82 3.84
C ALA A 131 8.07 -12.84 3.21
N ALA A 132 8.97 -13.70 3.68
CA ALA A 132 10.32 -13.84 3.11
C ALA A 132 10.26 -14.33 1.66
N ARG A 133 9.31 -15.20 1.34
CA ARG A 133 9.12 -15.72 0.00
C ARG A 133 8.57 -14.66 -0.95
N ALA A 134 7.58 -13.89 -0.51
CA ALA A 134 7.05 -12.76 -1.28
C ALA A 134 8.13 -11.69 -1.50
N PHE A 135 8.97 -11.40 -0.50
CA PHE A 135 10.11 -10.48 -0.65
C PHE A 135 11.07 -10.89 -1.78
N LEU A 136 11.36 -12.19 -1.92
CA LEU A 136 12.17 -12.69 -3.04
C LEU A 136 11.50 -12.48 -4.39
N VAL A 137 10.17 -12.65 -4.46
CA VAL A 137 9.40 -12.36 -5.69
C VAL A 137 9.47 -10.87 -6.04
N PHE A 138 9.27 -9.97 -5.06
CA PHE A 138 9.42 -8.53 -5.27
C PHE A 138 10.82 -8.16 -5.76
N LYS A 139 11.86 -8.72 -5.13
CA LYS A 139 13.26 -8.55 -5.56
C LYS A 139 13.48 -8.94 -7.02
N CYS A 140 12.96 -10.10 -7.45
CA CYS A 140 13.06 -10.55 -8.84
C CYS A 140 12.29 -9.63 -9.80
N LEU A 141 11.14 -9.11 -9.39
CA LEU A 141 10.34 -8.19 -10.20
C LEU A 141 10.99 -6.80 -10.33
N GLU A 142 11.62 -6.29 -9.27
CA GLU A 142 12.35 -5.01 -9.28
C GLU A 142 13.53 -5.01 -10.27
N GLU A 143 14.17 -6.16 -10.49
CA GLU A 143 15.26 -6.28 -11.46
C GLU A 143 14.79 -6.16 -12.92
N LEU A 144 13.53 -6.50 -13.20
CA LEU A 144 12.96 -6.57 -14.55
C LEU A 144 12.00 -5.41 -14.87
N GLY A 145 11.68 -4.56 -13.89
CA GLY A 145 10.61 -3.57 -14.01
C GLY A 145 10.16 -3.03 -12.65
N GLU A 146 8.93 -2.52 -12.59
CA GLU A 146 8.41 -1.80 -11.43
C GLU A 146 7.02 -2.31 -11.03
N VAL A 147 6.82 -2.57 -9.74
CA VAL A 147 5.50 -2.90 -9.19
C VAL A 147 4.72 -1.61 -8.93
N MET A 148 3.62 -1.44 -9.65
CA MET A 148 2.75 -0.28 -9.52
C MET A 148 1.83 -0.40 -8.31
N LYS A 149 1.27 -1.58 -8.07
CA LYS A 149 0.32 -1.84 -6.98
C LYS A 149 0.36 -3.29 -6.56
N ALA A 150 0.10 -3.56 -5.29
CA ALA A 150 -0.06 -4.91 -4.76
C ALA A 150 -1.33 -5.02 -3.89
N GLU A 151 -1.94 -6.19 -3.88
CA GLU A 151 -3.08 -6.56 -3.05
C GLU A 151 -2.89 -7.98 -2.49
N PRO A 152 -2.73 -8.15 -1.16
CA PRO A 152 -2.64 -7.11 -0.13
C PRO A 152 -1.48 -6.13 -0.36
N ASN A 153 -1.52 -4.96 0.29
CA ASN A 153 -0.46 -3.97 0.09
C ASN A 153 0.91 -4.55 0.55
N VAL A 154 2.00 -3.92 0.13
CA VAL A 154 3.36 -4.40 0.44
C VAL A 154 3.60 -4.55 1.94
N GLN A 155 3.08 -3.65 2.79
CA GLN A 155 3.20 -3.78 4.25
C GLN A 155 2.52 -5.05 4.75
N ASP A 156 1.29 -5.29 4.31
CA ASP A 156 0.50 -6.41 4.79
C ASP A 156 1.12 -7.73 4.32
N ILE A 157 1.79 -7.73 3.16
CA ILE A 157 2.60 -8.87 2.72
C ILE A 157 3.84 -9.06 3.62
N GLU A 158 4.56 -7.98 3.96
CA GLU A 158 5.72 -8.03 4.87
C GLU A 158 5.33 -8.44 6.30
N ASP A 159 4.16 -8.01 6.78
CA ASP A 159 3.57 -8.36 8.07
C ASP A 159 2.91 -9.76 8.07
N GLU A 160 2.95 -10.49 6.95
CA GLU A 160 2.33 -11.80 6.76
C GLU A 160 0.80 -11.83 6.96
N LYS A 161 0.11 -10.71 6.69
CA LYS A 161 -1.35 -10.57 6.71
C LYS A 161 -1.99 -11.00 5.39
N PHE A 162 -1.60 -12.17 4.93
CA PHE A 162 -2.18 -12.80 3.74
C PHE A 162 -2.06 -14.32 3.88
N ASP A 163 -2.90 -15.03 3.14
CA ASP A 163 -2.89 -16.49 3.16
C ASP A 163 -1.75 -17.02 2.28
N TYR A 164 -2.06 -17.57 1.11
CA TYR A 164 -1.06 -18.17 0.21
C TYR A 164 -1.03 -17.50 -1.16
N ASP A 165 -1.60 -16.31 -1.28
CA ASP A 165 -1.59 -15.58 -2.54
C ASP A 165 -1.57 -14.08 -2.34
N PHE A 166 -0.95 -13.40 -3.30
CA PHE A 166 -0.98 -11.96 -3.43
C PHE A 166 -1.01 -11.62 -4.92
N SER A 167 -1.60 -10.47 -5.24
CA SER A 167 -1.72 -9.99 -6.60
C SER A 167 -1.04 -8.64 -6.75
N LEU A 168 -0.59 -8.33 -7.96
CA LEU A 168 0.09 -7.09 -8.25
C LEU A 168 -0.12 -6.64 -9.69
N VAL A 169 -0.02 -5.33 -9.88
CA VAL A 169 0.07 -4.68 -11.19
C VAL A 169 1.52 -4.28 -11.39
N TYR A 170 2.07 -4.66 -12.54
CA TYR A 170 3.48 -4.59 -12.82
C TYR A 170 3.73 -3.98 -14.19
N PHE A 171 4.74 -3.11 -14.28
CA PHE A 171 5.19 -2.48 -15.51
C PHE A 171 6.57 -2.98 -15.88
N THR A 172 6.76 -3.39 -17.13
CA THR A 172 8.06 -3.90 -17.59
C THR A 172 8.25 -3.70 -19.08
N LYS A 173 9.51 -3.67 -19.54
CA LYS A 173 9.85 -3.74 -20.98
C LYS A 173 9.95 -5.18 -21.48
N GLU A 174 9.97 -6.14 -20.58
CA GLU A 174 10.17 -7.56 -20.87
C GLU A 174 8.85 -8.25 -21.22
N SER A 175 8.94 -9.43 -21.82
CA SER A 175 7.75 -10.24 -22.13
C SER A 175 7.17 -10.88 -20.87
N ALA A 176 5.85 -11.09 -20.86
CA ALA A 176 5.16 -11.78 -19.75
C ALA A 176 5.75 -13.16 -19.45
N GLU A 177 6.24 -13.88 -20.47
CA GLU A 177 6.89 -15.18 -20.33
C GLU A 177 8.19 -15.10 -19.53
N LYS A 178 9.01 -14.07 -19.77
CA LYS A 178 10.28 -13.87 -19.06
C LYS A 178 10.04 -13.48 -17.60
N VAL A 179 9.05 -12.62 -17.35
CA VAL A 179 8.63 -12.25 -16.00
C VAL A 179 8.11 -13.48 -15.25
N LYS A 180 7.23 -14.26 -15.88
CA LYS A 180 6.71 -15.50 -15.31
C LYS A 180 7.84 -16.48 -14.95
N ALA A 181 8.78 -16.71 -15.86
CA ALA A 181 9.92 -17.59 -15.60
C ALA A 181 10.80 -17.09 -14.44
N ALA A 182 10.94 -15.78 -14.27
CA ALA A 182 11.67 -15.20 -13.13
C ALA A 182 10.97 -15.47 -11.80
N ILE A 183 9.64 -15.35 -11.75
CA ILE A 183 8.85 -15.66 -10.55
C ILE A 183 8.87 -17.16 -10.23
N GLU A 184 8.71 -18.02 -11.25
CA GLU A 184 8.73 -19.49 -11.08
C GLU A 184 10.10 -20.02 -10.62
N ASN A 185 11.19 -19.28 -10.84
CA ASN A 185 12.51 -19.63 -10.30
C ASN A 185 12.62 -19.43 -8.79
N VAL A 186 11.74 -18.64 -8.19
CA VAL A 186 11.63 -18.53 -6.74
C VAL A 186 11.04 -19.84 -6.22
N SER A 187 11.73 -20.53 -5.32
CA SER A 187 11.24 -21.82 -4.78
C SER A 187 9.91 -21.65 -4.03
N GLU A 188 9.17 -22.73 -3.78
CA GLU A 188 7.88 -22.67 -3.04
C GLU A 188 6.79 -21.77 -3.67
N ILE A 189 6.94 -21.41 -4.94
CA ILE A 189 5.87 -20.86 -5.77
C ILE A 189 5.11 -22.04 -6.41
N LYS A 190 3.79 -21.93 -6.44
CA LYS A 190 2.86 -22.91 -6.99
C LYS A 190 2.50 -22.56 -8.43
N GLU A 191 2.15 -21.30 -8.69
CA GLU A 191 1.89 -20.71 -10.01
C GLU A 191 1.89 -19.18 -10.00
#